data_AF-N9MUQ2-F1
#
_entry.id   AF-N9MUQ2-F1
#
_cell.length_a   1.000
_cell.length_b   1.000
_cell.length_c   1.000
_cell.angle_alpha   90.00
_cell.angle_beta   90.00
_cell.angle_gamma   90.00
#
_symmetry.space_group_name_H-M   'P 1'
#
loop_
_entity.id
_entity.type
_entity.pdbx_description
1 polymer ?
#
loop_
_entity_poly.entity_id
_entity_poly.type
_entity_poly.pdbx_seq_one_letter_code
_entity_poly.pdbx_strand_id
1 'polypeptide(L)'
;MQENSSNISREQYGSLVRIMQVRVQNGIYLAIDEDVSNYELKIFIGGFIDTFKLDIANVKQIEDFVKNIRLREIYYLILGIYSKFPIPYEENLNLETNLFELSEHFDLEHSYSLLFYQAQMLAGELFGEKIKDEIDREKHKNKYSNKIASYIKYLVNSQKKPNYPKKLPDNWQFSRIEQFVSLSLFDNQHNWAGMSTREIISTWLSKLSIKSE
;
A
#
# COMPACT_ATOMS: atom_id res chain seq x y z
N MET A 1 -54.46 -2.31 -11.41
CA MET A 1 -54.05 -3.53 -10.69
C MET A 1 -53.29 -4.42 -11.65
N GLN A 2 -51.98 -4.55 -11.44
CA GLN A 2 -51.24 -5.82 -11.46
C GLN A 2 -49.81 -5.52 -11.03
N GLU A 3 -49.54 -5.75 -9.74
CA GLU A 3 -48.20 -5.80 -9.18
C GLU A 3 -47.50 -7.03 -9.78
N ASN A 4 -46.45 -6.82 -10.57
CA ASN A 4 -45.52 -7.89 -10.93
C ASN A 4 -44.60 -8.15 -9.73
N SER A 5 -45.07 -8.92 -8.75
CA SER A 5 -44.21 -9.50 -7.72
C SER A 5 -43.46 -10.69 -8.31
N SER A 6 -42.23 -10.45 -8.75
CA SER A 6 -41.29 -11.53 -9.08
C SER A 6 -40.94 -12.28 -7.79
N ASN A 7 -41.61 -13.40 -7.53
CA ASN A 7 -41.29 -14.29 -6.41
C ASN A 7 -39.91 -14.92 -6.63
N ILE A 8 -38.90 -14.38 -5.96
CA ILE A 8 -37.54 -14.92 -5.90
C ILE A 8 -37.61 -16.33 -5.28
N SER A 9 -37.00 -17.32 -5.94
CA SER A 9 -37.02 -18.70 -5.45
C SER A 9 -36.25 -18.83 -4.13
N ARG A 10 -36.59 -19.81 -3.29
CA ARG A 10 -35.94 -20.04 -1.99
C ARG A 10 -34.42 -20.24 -2.11
N GLU A 11 -33.96 -20.81 -3.21
CA GLU A 11 -32.53 -20.99 -3.52
C GLU A 11 -31.85 -19.68 -3.96
N GLN A 12 -32.55 -18.84 -4.73
CA GLN A 12 -32.07 -17.50 -5.08
C GLN A 12 -31.98 -16.60 -3.84
N TYR A 13 -32.98 -16.68 -2.95
CA TYR A 13 -32.96 -16.00 -1.66
C TYR A 13 -31.81 -16.50 -0.78
N GLY A 14 -31.61 -17.82 -0.71
CA GLY A 14 -30.49 -18.42 0.03
C GLY A 14 -29.11 -18.03 -0.52
N SER A 15 -28.99 -17.85 -1.84
CA SER A 15 -27.77 -17.39 -2.50
C SER A 15 -27.51 -15.90 -2.24
N LEU A 16 -28.54 -15.06 -2.31
CA LEU A 16 -28.47 -13.63 -1.96
C LEU A 16 -28.11 -13.43 -0.48
N VAL A 17 -28.74 -14.19 0.42
CA VAL A 17 -28.41 -14.17 1.85
C VAL A 17 -26.98 -14.64 2.08
N ARG A 18 -26.50 -15.67 1.37
CA ARG A 18 -25.09 -16.07 1.42
C ARG A 18 -24.14 -14.98 0.92
N ILE A 19 -24.44 -14.33 -0.20
CA ILE A 19 -23.64 -13.23 -0.76
C ILE A 19 -23.57 -12.05 0.22
N MET A 20 -24.69 -11.69 0.86
CA MET A 20 -24.72 -10.65 1.91
C MET A 20 -24.06 -11.10 3.22
N GLN A 21 -24.04 -12.41 3.51
CA GLN A 21 -23.37 -13.00 4.68
C GLN A 21 -21.87 -13.27 4.45
N VAL A 22 -21.36 -13.17 3.22
CA VAL A 22 -19.90 -13.08 2.96
C VAL A 22 -19.44 -11.70 3.42
N ARG A 23 -19.41 -11.54 4.76
CA ARG A 23 -18.80 -10.46 5.55
C ARG A 23 -18.69 -9.14 4.80
N VAL A 24 -19.82 -8.43 4.74
CA VAL A 24 -19.82 -6.97 4.71
C VAL A 24 -18.93 -6.53 5.89
N GLN A 25 -17.68 -6.15 5.61
CA GLN A 25 -16.81 -5.58 6.63
C GLN A 25 -17.50 -4.33 7.19
N ASN A 26 -17.39 -4.05 8.48
CA ASN A 26 -17.95 -2.80 9.03
C ASN A 26 -17.44 -1.62 8.20
N GLY A 27 -18.35 -0.87 7.59
CA GLY A 27 -18.03 0.18 6.63
C GLY A 27 -19.27 0.97 6.23
N ILE A 28 -19.05 2.13 5.62
CA ILE A 28 -20.11 2.95 5.03
C ILE A 28 -20.29 2.50 3.59
N TYR A 29 -21.47 2.00 3.27
CA TYR A 29 -21.82 1.53 1.93
C TYR A 29 -22.70 2.59 1.28
N LEU A 30 -22.22 3.14 0.16
CA LEU A 30 -22.99 4.06 -0.66
C LEU A 30 -23.70 3.24 -1.74
N ALA A 31 -25.03 3.18 -1.64
CA ALA A 31 -25.87 2.76 -2.76
C ALA A 31 -25.96 3.95 -3.71
N ILE A 32 -25.43 3.77 -4.92
CA ILE A 32 -25.37 4.81 -5.94
C ILE A 32 -26.24 4.33 -7.10
N ASP A 33 -27.15 5.18 -7.56
CA ASP A 33 -27.96 4.90 -8.74
C ASP A 33 -27.06 4.86 -10.00
N GLU A 34 -27.41 4.03 -11.00
CA GLU A 34 -26.59 3.84 -12.21
C GLU A 34 -26.40 5.16 -12.99
N ASP A 35 -27.31 6.12 -12.80
CA ASP A 35 -27.35 7.40 -13.48
C ASP A 35 -26.50 8.51 -12.83
N VAL A 36 -25.84 8.25 -11.69
CA VAL A 36 -25.04 9.27 -10.99
C VAL A 36 -23.67 9.44 -11.66
N SER A 37 -23.35 10.67 -12.07
CA SER A 37 -22.06 10.95 -12.70
C SER A 37 -20.90 10.87 -11.70
N ASN A 38 -19.70 10.52 -12.19
CA ASN A 38 -18.46 10.55 -11.40
C ASN A 38 -18.18 11.92 -10.75
N TYR A 39 -18.69 13.00 -11.35
CA TYR A 39 -18.55 14.35 -10.83
C TYR A 39 -19.46 14.59 -9.61
N GLU A 40 -20.72 14.18 -9.69
CA GLU A 40 -21.68 14.27 -8.58
C GLU A 40 -21.27 13.39 -7.41
N LEU A 41 -20.73 12.21 -7.69
CA LEU A 41 -20.11 11.34 -6.68
C LEU A 41 -18.96 12.00 -5.95
N LYS A 42 -18.07 12.70 -6.67
CA LYS A 42 -16.97 13.44 -6.05
C LYS A 42 -17.47 14.53 -5.12
N ILE A 43 -18.46 15.32 -5.55
CA ILE A 43 -19.05 16.37 -4.72
C ILE A 43 -19.73 15.78 -3.49
N PHE A 44 -20.51 14.71 -3.66
CA PHE A 44 -21.23 14.06 -2.58
C PHE A 44 -20.26 13.45 -1.55
N ILE A 45 -19.26 12.68 -2.00
CA ILE A 45 -18.27 12.09 -1.10
C ILE A 45 -17.44 13.17 -0.42
N GLY A 46 -17.06 14.23 -1.15
CA GLY A 46 -16.38 15.40 -0.58
C GLY A 46 -17.19 16.06 0.55
N GLY A 47 -18.47 16.37 0.29
CA GLY A 47 -19.35 16.96 1.31
C GLY A 47 -19.65 16.00 2.47
N PHE A 48 -19.71 14.70 2.22
CA PHE A 48 -19.87 13.68 3.26
C PHE A 48 -18.63 13.62 4.15
N ILE A 49 -17.43 13.63 3.57
CA ILE A 49 -16.16 13.70 4.31
C ILE A 49 -16.09 14.97 5.17
N ASP A 50 -16.50 16.12 4.64
CA ASP A 50 -16.53 17.39 5.38
C ASP A 50 -17.50 17.37 6.57
N THR A 51 -18.56 16.56 6.48
CA THR A 51 -19.57 16.42 7.53
C THR A 51 -19.10 15.51 8.67
N PHE A 52 -18.23 14.54 8.38
CA PHE A 52 -17.67 13.64 9.39
C PHE A 52 -16.46 14.28 10.05
N LYS A 53 -16.67 14.90 11.22
CA LYS A 53 -15.55 15.20 12.12
C LYS A 53 -14.93 13.88 12.60
N LEU A 54 -13.73 13.58 12.12
CA LEU A 54 -13.01 12.35 12.41
C LEU A 54 -12.56 12.31 13.87
N ASP A 55 -12.65 11.13 14.48
CA ASP A 55 -12.06 10.83 15.78
C ASP A 55 -10.67 10.20 15.63
N ILE A 56 -9.98 9.99 16.76
CA ILE A 56 -8.64 9.40 16.80
C ILE A 56 -8.62 7.96 16.25
N ALA A 57 -9.70 7.20 16.41
CA ALA A 57 -9.78 5.85 15.88
C ALA A 57 -9.83 5.87 14.34
N ASN A 58 -10.53 6.83 13.75
CA ASN A 58 -10.53 7.04 12.30
C ASN A 58 -9.15 7.44 11.78
N VAL A 59 -8.43 8.32 12.49
CA VAL A 59 -7.05 8.70 12.12
C VAL A 59 -6.16 7.46 12.07
N LYS A 60 -6.20 6.62 13.12
CA LYS A 60 -5.42 5.39 13.17
C LYS A 60 -5.77 4.41 12.04
N GLN A 61 -7.05 4.30 11.69
CA GLN A 61 -7.48 3.47 10.56
C GLN A 61 -6.91 3.96 9.23
N ILE A 62 -6.86 5.28 9.00
CA ILE A 62 -6.22 5.86 7.80
C ILE A 62 -4.73 5.54 7.78
N GLU A 63 -4.04 5.72 8.91
CA GLU A 63 -2.61 5.39 9.00
C GLU A 63 -2.33 3.92 8.68
N ASP A 64 -3.05 3.00 9.35
CA ASP A 64 -2.88 1.57 9.15
C ASP A 64 -3.23 1.18 7.71
N PHE A 65 -4.25 1.80 7.11
CA PHE A 65 -4.63 1.59 5.72
C PHE A 65 -3.52 1.97 4.75
N VAL A 66 -2.97 3.19 4.86
CA VAL A 66 -1.88 3.66 3.99
C VAL A 66 -0.63 2.80 4.17
N LYS A 67 -0.25 2.50 5.42
CA LYS A 67 0.88 1.61 5.75
C LYS A 67 0.74 0.25 5.08
N ASN A 68 -0.45 -0.36 5.15
CA ASN A 68 -0.71 -1.67 4.56
C ASN A 68 -0.66 -1.67 3.02
N ILE A 69 -1.20 -0.62 2.36
CA ILE A 69 -1.06 -0.47 0.91
C ILE A 69 0.43 -0.39 0.56
N ARG A 70 1.17 0.50 1.23
CA ARG A 70 2.56 0.74 0.91
C ARG A 70 3.44 -0.48 1.14
N LEU A 71 3.20 -1.24 2.22
CA LEU A 71 3.89 -2.51 2.45
C LEU A 71 3.65 -3.50 1.30
N ARG A 72 2.40 -3.62 0.83
CA ARG A 72 2.04 -4.50 -0.30
C ARG A 72 2.74 -4.08 -1.60
N GLU A 73 2.76 -2.78 -1.89
CA GLU A 73 3.46 -2.22 -3.06
C GLU A 73 4.96 -2.55 -3.01
N ILE A 74 5.58 -2.37 -1.84
CA ILE A 74 7.00 -2.69 -1.63
C ILE A 74 7.27 -4.19 -1.80
N TYR A 75 6.42 -5.06 -1.28
CA TYR A 75 6.54 -6.50 -1.52
C TYR A 75 6.43 -6.86 -3.01
N TYR A 76 5.52 -6.22 -3.74
CA TYR A 76 5.43 -6.41 -5.19
C TYR A 76 6.73 -6.02 -5.91
N LEU A 77 7.38 -4.93 -5.48
CA LEU A 77 8.69 -4.55 -5.99
C LEU A 77 9.77 -5.59 -5.66
N ILE A 78 9.76 -6.16 -4.45
CA ILE A 78 10.69 -7.23 -4.04
C ILE A 78 10.54 -8.46 -4.94
N LEU A 79 9.30 -8.88 -5.27
CA LEU A 79 9.07 -9.99 -6.20
C LEU A 79 9.71 -9.73 -7.56
N GLY A 80 9.56 -8.50 -8.08
CA GLY A 80 10.20 -8.07 -9.32
C GLY A 80 11.73 -8.07 -9.24
N ILE A 81 12.31 -7.69 -8.09
CA ILE A 81 13.75 -7.74 -7.85
C ILE A 81 14.24 -9.19 -7.79
N TYR A 82 13.52 -10.07 -7.09
CA TYR A 82 13.88 -11.47 -6.91
C TYR A 82 13.95 -12.23 -8.24
N SER A 83 13.09 -11.87 -9.20
CA SER A 83 13.16 -12.40 -10.57
C SER A 83 14.51 -12.13 -11.28
N LYS A 84 15.22 -11.06 -10.88
CA LYS A 84 16.52 -10.65 -11.42
C LYS A 84 17.68 -11.11 -10.55
N PHE A 85 17.49 -11.07 -9.23
CA PHE A 85 18.48 -11.46 -8.23
C PHE A 85 17.84 -12.48 -7.28
N PRO A 86 18.00 -13.79 -7.51
CA PRO A 86 17.34 -14.84 -6.73
C PRO A 86 18.03 -15.06 -5.36
N ILE A 87 18.12 -13.98 -4.56
CA ILE A 87 18.75 -13.92 -3.25
C ILE A 87 17.82 -14.49 -2.15
N PRO A 88 18.30 -15.37 -1.25
CA PRO A 88 17.50 -15.86 -0.15
C PRO A 88 16.97 -14.70 0.73
N TYR A 89 15.67 -14.69 0.98
CA TYR A 89 15.05 -13.81 1.96
C TYR A 89 13.89 -14.54 2.66
N GLU A 90 13.57 -14.11 3.87
CA GLU A 90 12.43 -14.63 4.64
C GLU A 90 11.42 -13.51 4.90
N GLU A 91 10.15 -13.79 4.61
CA GLU A 91 9.02 -12.93 4.98
C GLU A 91 8.73 -13.13 6.46
N ASN A 92 9.32 -12.27 7.29
CA ASN A 92 9.15 -12.27 8.73
C ASN A 92 8.94 -10.84 9.25
N LEU A 93 8.55 -10.72 10.52
CA LEU A 93 8.28 -9.44 11.18
C LEU A 93 9.47 -8.47 11.11
N ASN A 94 10.70 -8.98 11.11
CA ASN A 94 11.90 -8.16 10.97
C ASN A 94 11.96 -7.50 9.58
N LEU A 95 11.76 -8.27 8.51
CA LEU A 95 11.67 -7.69 7.17
C LEU A 95 10.53 -6.68 7.09
N GLU A 96 9.32 -7.02 7.53
CA GLU A 96 8.18 -6.09 7.51
C GLU A 96 8.46 -4.77 8.23
N THR A 97 9.06 -4.84 9.42
CA THR A 97 9.45 -3.65 10.20
C THR A 97 10.41 -2.77 9.40
N ASN A 98 11.41 -3.35 8.75
CA ASN A 98 12.38 -2.63 7.94
C ASN A 98 11.73 -2.03 6.67
N LEU A 99 10.73 -2.70 6.07
CA LEU A 99 9.98 -2.19 4.92
C LEU A 99 9.02 -1.06 5.31
N PHE A 100 8.42 -1.12 6.50
CA PHE A 100 7.68 0.01 7.05
C PHE A 100 8.60 1.22 7.26
N GLU A 101 9.74 1.03 7.93
CA GLU A 101 10.71 2.11 8.14
C GLU A 101 11.18 2.71 6.82
N LEU A 102 11.49 1.87 5.82
CA LEU A 102 11.81 2.31 4.46
C LEU A 102 10.74 3.25 3.91
N SER A 103 9.48 2.82 3.98
CA SER A 103 8.34 3.55 3.43
C SER A 103 8.03 4.87 4.14
N GLU A 104 8.32 4.94 5.43
CA GLU A 104 8.10 6.14 6.25
C GLU A 104 9.08 7.27 5.89
N HIS A 105 10.25 6.92 5.33
CA HIS A 105 11.32 7.87 5.03
C HIS A 105 11.48 8.18 3.54
N PHE A 106 11.05 7.28 2.66
CA PHE A 106 11.32 7.38 1.23
C PHE A 106 10.07 7.08 0.41
N ASP A 107 9.94 7.75 -0.73
CA ASP A 107 8.91 7.46 -1.72
C ASP A 107 9.15 6.10 -2.42
N LEU A 108 8.22 5.67 -3.27
CA LEU A 108 8.27 4.34 -3.87
C LEU A 108 9.47 4.14 -4.82
N GLU A 109 9.86 5.16 -5.58
CA GLU A 109 10.98 5.05 -6.52
C GLU A 109 12.34 4.99 -5.81
N HIS A 110 12.49 5.76 -4.74
CA HIS A 110 13.68 5.69 -3.88
C HIS A 110 13.72 4.38 -3.10
N SER A 111 12.57 3.93 -2.58
CA SER A 111 12.45 2.61 -1.94
C SER A 111 12.83 1.50 -2.92
N TYR A 112 12.35 1.57 -4.16
CA TYR A 112 12.67 0.59 -5.20
C TYR A 112 14.17 0.58 -5.52
N SER A 113 14.79 1.76 -5.64
CA SER A 113 16.23 1.89 -5.88
C SER A 113 17.05 1.24 -4.76
N LEU A 114 16.70 1.53 -3.50
CA LEU A 114 17.37 0.97 -2.33
C LEU A 114 17.30 -0.56 -2.33
N LEU A 115 16.10 -1.11 -2.47
CA LEU A 115 15.87 -2.56 -2.47
C LEU A 115 16.66 -3.23 -3.60
N PHE A 116 16.59 -2.67 -4.81
CA PHE A 116 17.30 -3.19 -5.97
C PHE A 116 18.81 -3.20 -5.75
N TYR A 117 19.37 -2.10 -5.24
CA TYR A 117 20.80 -1.98 -4.97
C TYR A 117 21.26 -2.99 -3.91
N GLN A 118 20.53 -3.11 -2.79
CA GLN A 118 20.88 -4.07 -1.74
C GLN A 118 20.80 -5.52 -2.23
N ALA A 119 19.82 -5.84 -3.08
CA ALA A 119 19.70 -7.17 -3.66
C ALA A 119 20.84 -7.47 -4.64
N GLN A 120 21.23 -6.51 -5.47
CA GLN A 120 22.35 -6.64 -6.39
C GLN A 120 23.67 -6.86 -5.64
N MET A 121 23.93 -6.08 -4.59
CA MET A 121 25.14 -6.23 -3.77
C MET A 121 25.17 -7.58 -3.07
N LEU A 122 24.05 -8.01 -2.48
CA LEU A 122 23.96 -9.32 -1.85
C LEU A 122 24.17 -10.45 -2.86
N ALA A 123 23.56 -10.37 -4.04
CA ALA A 123 23.76 -11.37 -5.09
C ALA A 123 25.25 -11.52 -5.46
N GLY A 124 25.99 -10.41 -5.53
CA GLY A 124 27.44 -10.43 -5.75
C GLY A 124 28.22 -11.10 -4.62
N GLU A 125 27.87 -10.81 -3.36
CA GLU A 125 28.48 -11.45 -2.19
C GLU A 125 28.23 -12.97 -2.18
N LEU A 126 26.97 -13.38 -2.38
CA LEU A 126 26.56 -14.79 -2.38
C LEU A 126 27.18 -15.58 -3.55
N PHE A 127 27.41 -14.93 -4.69
CA PHE A 127 28.13 -15.55 -5.81
C PHE A 127 29.57 -15.89 -5.43
N GLY A 128 30.26 -14.99 -4.71
CA GLY A 128 31.61 -15.24 -4.19
C GLY A 128 31.66 -16.36 -3.15
N GLU A 129 30.62 -16.48 -2.32
CA GLU A 129 30.49 -17.53 -1.29
C GLU A 129 30.16 -18.92 -1.86
N LYS A 130 29.83 -19.03 -3.16
CA LYS A 130 29.51 -20.29 -3.87
C LYS A 130 28.43 -21.11 -3.17
N ILE A 131 27.29 -20.51 -2.84
CA ILE A 131 26.14 -21.20 -2.23
C ILE A 131 25.69 -22.38 -3.11
N LYS A 132 25.66 -23.59 -2.53
CA LYS A 132 25.38 -24.83 -3.29
C LYS A 132 24.07 -25.51 -2.93
N ASP A 133 23.58 -25.31 -1.70
CA ASP A 133 22.44 -26.06 -1.18
C ASP A 133 21.46 -25.18 -0.38
N GLU A 134 20.37 -25.82 0.06
CA GLU A 134 19.28 -25.20 0.80
C GLU A 134 19.70 -24.79 2.21
N ILE A 135 20.60 -25.54 2.85
CA ILE A 135 21.14 -25.22 4.18
C ILE A 135 21.93 -23.91 4.13
N ASP A 136 22.73 -23.72 3.08
CA ASP A 136 23.43 -22.47 2.85
C ASP A 136 22.45 -21.34 2.56
N ARG A 137 21.39 -21.55 1.76
CA ARG A 137 20.36 -20.50 1.56
C ARG A 137 19.70 -20.07 2.88
N GLU A 138 19.38 -21.02 3.75
CA GLU A 138 18.75 -20.77 5.04
C GLU A 138 19.60 -19.89 5.96
N LYS A 139 20.93 -20.12 6.00
CA LYS A 139 21.88 -19.26 6.75
C LYS A 139 21.87 -17.81 6.29
N HIS A 140 21.42 -17.54 5.06
CA HIS A 140 21.49 -16.25 4.39
C HIS A 140 20.15 -15.50 4.36
N LYS A 141 19.05 -16.12 4.77
CA LYS A 141 17.68 -15.59 4.64
C LYS A 141 17.44 -14.22 5.29
N ASN A 142 18.22 -13.88 6.33
CA ASN A 142 18.10 -12.58 7.01
C ASN A 142 19.09 -11.52 6.49
N LYS A 143 20.08 -11.88 5.66
CA LYS A 143 21.11 -10.93 5.20
C LYS A 143 20.49 -9.77 4.41
N TYR A 144 19.47 -10.03 3.59
CA TYR A 144 18.82 -8.99 2.79
C TYR A 144 18.10 -7.96 3.68
N SER A 145 17.28 -8.42 4.62
CA SER A 145 16.61 -7.57 5.60
C SER A 145 17.59 -6.72 6.40
N ASN A 146 18.68 -7.32 6.89
CA ASN A 146 19.71 -6.61 7.66
C ASN A 146 20.44 -5.54 6.83
N LYS A 147 20.68 -5.80 5.55
CA LYS A 147 21.27 -4.83 4.62
C LYS A 147 20.35 -3.65 4.36
N ILE A 148 19.05 -3.90 4.18
CA ILE A 148 18.02 -2.86 4.05
C ILE A 148 18.05 -1.97 5.30
N ALA A 149 17.92 -2.55 6.50
CA ALA A 149 17.92 -1.81 7.76
C ALA A 149 19.18 -0.95 7.94
N SER A 150 20.36 -1.54 7.69
CA SER A 150 21.64 -0.84 7.82
C SER A 150 21.74 0.35 6.87
N TYR A 151 21.23 0.21 5.64
CA TYR A 151 21.30 1.26 4.64
C TYR A 151 20.26 2.37 4.87
N ILE A 152 19.05 2.03 5.32
CA ILE A 152 18.06 3.02 5.79
C ILE A 152 18.68 3.88 6.89
N LYS A 153 19.25 3.24 7.92
CA LYS A 153 19.91 3.94 9.03
C LYS A 153 21.02 4.87 8.56
N TYR A 154 21.87 4.41 7.62
CA TYR A 154 22.91 5.24 7.02
C TYR A 154 22.32 6.47 6.33
N LEU A 155 21.32 6.30 5.47
CA LEU A 155 20.71 7.38 4.69
C LEU A 155 19.99 8.39 5.58
N VAL A 156 19.21 7.92 6.56
CA VAL A 156 18.50 8.78 7.51
C VAL A 156 19.50 9.60 8.34
N ASN A 157 20.53 8.95 8.91
CA ASN A 157 21.53 9.64 9.73
C ASN A 157 22.36 10.65 8.93
N SER A 158 22.57 10.38 7.64
CA SER A 158 23.30 11.28 6.74
C SER A 158 22.39 12.26 5.99
N GLN A 159 21.09 12.28 6.26
CA GLN A 159 20.07 13.11 5.60
C GLN A 159 20.13 13.01 4.07
N LYS A 160 20.35 11.80 3.55
CA LYS A 160 20.45 11.51 2.12
C LYS A 160 19.28 10.67 1.65
N LYS A 161 18.97 10.78 0.36
CA LYS A 161 18.09 9.85 -0.34
C LYS A 161 18.92 8.78 -1.06
N PRO A 162 18.34 7.60 -1.35
CA PRO A 162 18.96 6.62 -2.25
C PRO A 162 19.38 7.29 -3.56
N ASN A 163 20.62 7.05 -3.99
CA ASN A 163 21.09 7.56 -5.27
C ASN A 163 20.38 6.83 -6.41
N TYR A 164 20.15 7.53 -7.53
CA TYR A 164 19.53 6.97 -8.74
C TYR A 164 18.14 6.39 -8.46
N PRO A 165 17.12 7.24 -8.24
CA PRO A 165 15.74 6.77 -8.07
C PRO A 165 15.35 5.88 -9.26
N LYS A 166 14.71 4.75 -8.94
CA LYS A 166 14.41 3.74 -9.93
C LYS A 166 12.95 3.87 -10.30
N LYS A 167 12.68 4.15 -11.58
CA LYS A 167 11.31 4.17 -12.10
C LYS A 167 10.59 2.88 -11.77
N LEU A 168 9.32 3.01 -11.41
CA LEU A 168 8.44 1.87 -11.19
C LEU A 168 8.30 1.05 -12.49
N PRO A 169 7.99 -0.27 -12.38
CA PRO A 169 7.71 -1.11 -13.54
C PRO A 169 6.70 -0.47 -14.51
N ASP A 170 6.86 -0.69 -15.82
CA ASP A 170 5.99 -0.08 -16.83
C ASP A 170 4.51 -0.46 -16.69
N ASN A 171 4.24 -1.62 -16.10
CA ASN A 171 2.90 -2.12 -15.80
C ASN A 171 2.38 -1.69 -14.41
N TRP A 172 3.03 -0.74 -13.75
CA TRP A 172 2.60 -0.27 -12.43
C TRP A 172 1.22 0.39 -12.52
N GLN A 173 0.30 -0.07 -11.66
CA GLN A 173 -1.04 0.48 -11.56
C GLN A 173 -1.37 0.74 -10.10
N PHE A 174 -1.69 2.00 -9.79
CA PHE A 174 -2.24 2.35 -8.48
C PHE A 174 -3.64 1.77 -8.34
N SER A 175 -3.99 1.37 -7.13
CA SER A 175 -5.34 0.91 -6.82
C SER A 175 -6.37 2.02 -7.01
N ARG A 176 -7.64 1.64 -7.19
CA ARG A 176 -8.74 2.60 -7.38
C ARG A 176 -8.87 3.59 -6.21
N ILE A 177 -8.56 3.14 -5.00
CA ILE A 177 -8.64 3.99 -3.81
C ILE A 177 -7.50 5.00 -3.74
N GLU A 178 -6.29 4.62 -4.12
CA GLU A 178 -5.18 5.57 -4.27
C GLU A 178 -5.51 6.64 -5.30
N GLN A 179 -6.03 6.22 -6.46
CA GLN A 179 -6.48 7.14 -7.50
C GLN A 179 -7.60 8.07 -6.99
N PHE A 180 -8.58 7.52 -6.27
CA PHE A 180 -9.68 8.30 -5.70
C PHE A 180 -9.16 9.34 -4.70
N VAL A 181 -8.30 8.94 -3.76
CA VAL A 181 -7.71 9.84 -2.75
C VAL A 181 -6.86 10.90 -3.43
N SER A 182 -5.98 10.51 -4.36
CA SER A 182 -5.17 11.45 -5.12
C SER A 182 -6.00 12.44 -5.93
N LEU A 183 -7.13 12.03 -6.52
CA LEU A 183 -7.99 12.92 -7.31
C LEU A 183 -8.92 13.81 -6.48
N SER A 184 -9.25 13.39 -5.26
CA SER A 184 -10.25 14.05 -4.43
C SER A 184 -9.63 14.93 -3.36
N LEU A 185 -8.44 14.58 -2.88
CA LEU A 185 -7.81 15.23 -1.72
C LEU A 185 -6.44 15.83 -2.05
N PHE A 186 -5.71 15.24 -3.01
CA PHE A 186 -4.41 15.78 -3.40
C PHE A 186 -4.65 16.64 -4.65
N ASP A 187 -4.04 17.81 -4.76
CA ASP A 187 -4.42 18.82 -5.78
C ASP A 187 -3.95 18.44 -7.22
N ASN A 188 -4.22 17.20 -7.67
CA ASN A 188 -3.81 16.54 -8.93
C ASN A 188 -2.30 16.51 -9.23
N GLN A 189 -1.47 17.15 -8.42
CA GLN A 189 -0.02 17.24 -8.62
C GLN A 189 0.77 16.09 -7.96
N HIS A 190 0.13 15.30 -7.10
CA HIS A 190 0.80 14.30 -6.28
C HIS A 190 0.14 12.93 -6.44
N ASN A 191 0.87 11.99 -7.07
CA ASN A 191 0.55 10.57 -6.97
C ASN A 191 1.28 9.99 -5.74
N TRP A 192 0.75 8.90 -5.19
CA TRP A 192 1.33 8.27 -4.01
C TRP A 192 2.77 7.77 -4.25
N ALA A 193 3.18 7.53 -5.49
CA ALA A 193 4.53 7.06 -5.81
C ALA A 193 5.63 8.08 -5.52
N GLY A 194 5.33 9.38 -5.62
CA GLY A 194 6.28 10.46 -5.30
C GLY A 194 6.30 10.86 -3.83
N MET A 195 5.60 10.12 -2.95
CA MET A 195 5.45 10.46 -1.55
C MET A 195 5.81 9.26 -0.66
N SER A 196 6.46 9.53 0.47
CA SER A 196 6.60 8.59 1.58
C SER A 196 5.25 8.32 2.25
N THR A 197 5.16 7.24 3.03
CA THR A 197 3.97 6.89 3.83
C THR A 197 3.56 8.05 4.73
N ARG A 198 4.52 8.71 5.38
CA ARG A 198 4.27 9.88 6.25
C ARG A 198 3.65 11.04 5.48
N GLU A 199 4.22 11.36 4.32
CA GLU A 199 3.72 12.46 3.50
C GLU A 199 2.31 12.18 2.99
N ILE A 200 1.99 10.93 2.62
CA ILE A 200 0.63 10.54 2.19
C ILE A 200 -0.35 10.73 3.34
N ILE A 201 -0.02 10.20 4.52
CA ILE A 201 -0.86 10.32 5.72
C ILE A 201 -1.05 11.79 6.10
N SER A 202 0.03 12.56 6.21
CA SER A 202 -0.05 13.97 6.60
C SER A 202 -0.85 14.80 5.61
N THR A 203 -0.65 14.55 4.31
CA THR A 203 -1.39 15.27 3.25
C THR A 203 -2.87 14.92 3.30
N TRP A 204 -3.20 13.63 3.44
CA TRP A 204 -4.58 13.18 3.56
C TRP A 204 -5.24 13.80 4.80
N LEU A 205 -4.64 13.65 5.98
CA LEU A 205 -5.21 14.17 7.22
C LEU A 205 -5.33 15.71 7.23
N SER A 206 -4.42 16.43 6.58
CA SER A 206 -4.48 17.90 6.48
C SER A 206 -5.69 18.43 5.71
N LYS A 207 -6.31 17.58 4.88
CA LYS A 207 -7.49 17.91 4.08
C LYS A 207 -8.79 17.52 4.78
N LEU A 208 -8.72 16.95 5.99
CA LEU A 208 -9.88 16.47 6.75
C LEU A 208 -10.12 17.38 7.96
N SER A 209 -11.39 17.60 8.29
CA SER A 209 -11.77 18.31 9.52
C SER A 209 -11.73 17.35 10.72
N ILE A 210 -10.72 17.46 11.57
CA ILE A 210 -10.58 16.65 12.79
C ILE A 210 -11.36 17.29 13.94
N LYS A 211 -12.09 16.49 14.73
CA LYS A 211 -12.72 16.94 15.98
C LYS A 211 -11.61 17.35 16.95
N SER A 212 -11.46 18.63 17.25
CA SER A 212 -10.74 19.07 18.46
C SER A 212 -11.60 18.73 19.67
N GLU A 213 -11.03 18.05 20.68
CA GLU A 213 -11.66 17.87 21.99
C GLU A 213 -12.10 19.20 22.60
#